data_AF-A0A438MYS7-F1
#
_entry.id   AF-A0A438MYS7-F1
#
_cell.length_a   1.000
_cell.length_b   1.000
_cell.length_c   1.000
_cell.angle_alpha   90.00
_cell.angle_beta   90.00
_cell.angle_gamma   90.00
#
_symmetry.space_group_name_H-M   'P 1'
#
loop_
_entity.id
_entity.type
_entity.pdbx_description
1 polymer ?
#
loop_
_entity_poly.entity_id
_entity_poly.type
_entity_poly.pdbx_seq_one_letter_code
_entity_poly.pdbx_strand_id
1 'polypeptide(L)'
;MASTVANASATESQTPLADIIRKKITEALSPVELNIINNSHKHAHHSAMRGVTSKETHFELDIVSPSFAGKTQLSRHRMVNNLLKDEMAPGLVHALQLHTRTPEEDAKRQASSA
;
A
#
# COMPACT_ATOMS: atom_id res chain seq x y z
N MET A 1 -0.15 6.88 31.40
CA MET A 1 -1.41 7.40 30.81
C MET A 1 -1.03 8.18 29.56
N ALA A 2 -1.48 7.72 28.39
CA ALA A 2 -1.35 8.30 27.04
C ALA A 2 0.05 8.38 26.39
N SER A 3 0.52 7.25 25.84
CA SER A 3 1.45 7.26 24.69
C SER A 3 0.62 7.37 23.42
N THR A 4 0.52 8.57 22.85
CA THR A 4 -0.04 8.78 21.51
C THR A 4 0.92 9.69 20.76
N VAL A 5 1.96 9.10 20.19
CA VAL A 5 2.70 9.74 19.11
C VAL A 5 2.01 9.36 17.80
N ALA A 6 0.95 10.10 17.49
CA ALA A 6 0.41 10.16 16.14
C ALA A 6 1.44 10.88 15.28
N ASN A 7 2.39 10.14 14.71
CA ASN A 7 3.34 10.69 13.75
C ASN A 7 2.66 10.77 12.38
N ALA A 8 1.73 11.70 12.25
CA ALA A 8 1.15 12.09 10.97
C ALA A 8 2.19 12.91 10.19
N SER A 9 3.15 12.23 9.55
CA SER A 9 3.96 12.84 8.50
C SER A 9 3.08 13.02 7.26
N ALA A 10 2.28 14.09 7.27
CA ALA A 10 1.72 14.68 6.07
C ALA A 10 2.85 15.38 5.32
N THR A 11 3.62 14.62 4.54
CA THR A 11 4.52 15.18 3.54
C THR A 11 3.77 15.23 2.22
N GLU A 12 3.60 16.42 1.67
CA GLU A 12 3.06 16.67 0.33
C GLU A 12 3.83 15.80 -0.70
N SER A 13 3.13 14.85 -1.35
CA SER A 13 3.77 13.76 -2.08
C SER A 13 4.17 14.14 -3.51
N GLN A 14 5.43 13.88 -3.87
CA GLN A 14 5.93 13.86 -5.26
C GLN A 14 5.44 12.64 -6.08
N THR A 15 4.28 12.07 -5.75
CA THR A 15 3.72 10.86 -6.39
C THR A 15 2.18 10.97 -6.41
N PRO A 16 1.59 11.64 -7.43
CA PRO A 16 0.14 11.83 -7.51
C PRO A 16 -0.65 10.51 -7.53
N LEU A 17 -0.05 9.43 -8.01
CA LEU A 17 -0.64 8.09 -7.98
C LEU A 17 -0.76 7.54 -6.55
N ALA A 18 0.24 7.75 -5.70
CA ALA A 18 0.20 7.27 -4.31
C ALA A 18 -0.91 7.97 -3.50
N ASP A 19 -1.15 9.26 -3.76
CA ASP A 19 -2.22 10.01 -3.09
C ASP A 19 -3.61 9.51 -3.49
N ILE A 20 -3.81 9.19 -4.78
CA ILE A 20 -5.07 8.58 -5.26
C ILE A 20 -5.29 7.22 -4.59
N ILE A 21 -4.26 6.38 -4.56
CA ILE A 21 -4.29 5.07 -3.90
C ILE A 21 -4.62 5.23 -2.42
N ARG A 22 -3.96 6.18 -1.73
CA ARG A 22 -4.19 6.48 -0.31
C ARG A 22 -5.63 6.85 -0.06
N LYS A 23 -6.18 7.76 -0.87
CA LYS A 23 -7.56 8.23 -0.73
C LYS A 23 -8.56 7.08 -0.91
N LYS A 24 -8.45 6.31 -2.00
CA LYS A 24 -9.34 5.17 -2.28
C LYS A 24 -9.31 4.11 -1.17
N ILE A 25 -8.12 3.75 -0.70
CA ILE A 25 -7.97 2.77 0.38
C ILE A 25 -8.56 3.32 1.68
N THR A 26 -8.32 4.60 1.99
CA THR A 26 -8.85 5.22 3.20
C THR A 26 -10.37 5.25 3.19
N GLU A 27 -10.98 5.65 2.08
CA GLU A 27 -12.43 5.71 1.91
C GLU A 27 -13.09 4.33 1.94
N ALA A 28 -12.48 3.32 1.29
CA ALA A 28 -13.09 2.00 1.16
C ALA A 28 -12.84 1.06 2.34
N LEU A 29 -11.67 1.16 2.99
CA LEU A 29 -11.21 0.19 3.98
C LEU A 29 -11.05 0.77 5.39
N SER A 30 -11.09 2.11 5.54
CA SER A 30 -10.88 2.79 6.82
C SER A 30 -9.73 2.18 7.62
N PRO A 31 -8.51 2.11 7.05
CA PRO A 31 -7.37 1.49 7.71
C PRO A 31 -6.99 2.29 8.95
N VAL A 32 -6.56 1.57 9.97
CA VAL A 32 -5.95 2.14 11.17
C VAL A 32 -4.53 2.61 10.85
N GLU A 33 -3.83 1.87 9.98
CA GLU A 33 -2.49 2.20 9.51
C GLU A 33 -2.38 1.91 8.01
N LEU A 34 -1.81 2.86 7.27
CA LEU A 34 -1.61 2.77 5.84
C LEU A 34 -0.23 3.32 5.48
N ASN A 35 0.64 2.45 4.99
CA ASN A 35 1.95 2.78 4.49
C ASN A 35 2.05 2.45 3.00
N ILE A 36 2.54 3.39 2.20
CA ILE A 36 2.69 3.25 0.75
C ILE A 36 4.13 3.56 0.40
N ILE A 37 4.84 2.56 -0.12
CA ILE A 37 6.25 2.63 -0.47
C ILE A 37 6.39 2.49 -1.99
N ASN A 38 6.97 3.50 -2.63
CA ASN A 38 7.32 3.44 -4.05
C ASN A 38 8.75 2.88 -4.20
N ASN A 39 8.86 1.62 -4.64
CA ASN A 39 10.14 0.93 -4.82
C ASN A 39 10.65 0.99 -6.27
N SER A 40 10.04 1.80 -7.12
CA SER A 40 10.30 1.81 -8.56
C SER A 40 11.74 2.22 -8.95
N HIS A 41 12.48 2.90 -8.06
CA HIS A 41 13.88 3.26 -8.28
C HIS A 41 14.86 2.07 -8.33
N LYS A 42 14.53 0.90 -7.77
CA LYS A 42 15.44 -0.26 -7.72
C LYS A 42 15.67 -0.94 -9.09
N HIS A 43 14.92 -0.59 -10.13
CA HIS A 43 14.98 -1.26 -11.44
C HIS A 43 15.26 -0.34 -12.64
N ALA A 44 15.59 0.94 -12.41
CA ALA A 44 15.92 1.89 -13.47
C ALA A 44 17.21 1.56 -14.25
N HIS A 45 17.97 0.53 -13.85
CA HIS A 45 19.27 0.17 -14.42
C HIS A 45 19.26 -1.15 -15.23
N HIS A 46 18.08 -1.64 -15.65
CA HIS A 46 18.01 -2.75 -16.60
C HIS A 46 17.80 -2.24 -18.03
N SER A 47 18.78 -2.49 -18.90
CA SER A 47 18.84 -2.15 -20.32
C SER A 47 17.69 -2.68 -21.19
N ALA A 48 16.72 -3.41 -20.61
CA ALA A 48 15.48 -3.84 -21.27
C ALA A 48 14.39 -2.75 -21.28
N MET A 49 14.59 -1.60 -20.61
CA MET A 49 13.67 -0.45 -20.61
C MET A 49 13.84 0.51 -21.82
N ARG A 50 14.27 0.03 -22.99
CA ARG A 50 14.13 0.84 -24.22
C ARG A 50 12.66 0.87 -24.65
N GLY A 51 11.91 1.85 -24.14
CA GLY A 51 10.53 2.13 -24.54
C GLY A 51 9.49 2.16 -23.41
N VAL A 52 9.89 1.92 -22.15
CA VAL A 52 8.98 1.99 -21.00
C VAL A 52 9.20 3.33 -20.29
N THR A 53 8.27 4.27 -20.47
CA THR A 53 8.32 5.64 -19.90
C THR A 53 7.96 5.69 -18.40
N SER A 54 7.33 4.64 -17.87
CA SER A 54 6.76 4.65 -16.53
C SER A 54 7.80 4.29 -15.46
N LYS A 55 8.29 5.32 -14.75
CA LYS A 55 9.19 5.22 -13.58
C LYS A 55 8.47 4.82 -12.29
N GLU A 56 7.26 4.28 -12.35
CA GLU A 56 6.41 3.94 -11.19
C GLU A 56 5.85 2.50 -11.32
N THR A 57 6.72 1.51 -11.50
CA THR A 57 6.30 0.13 -11.81
C THR A 57 6.03 -0.75 -10.60
N HIS A 58 6.60 -0.42 -9.43
CA HIS A 58 6.54 -1.25 -8.23
C HIS A 58 6.10 -0.43 -7.01
N PHE A 59 4.94 -0.80 -6.46
CA PHE A 59 4.41 -0.22 -5.22
C PHE A 59 4.26 -1.31 -4.16
N GLU A 60 4.62 -0.98 -2.94
CA GLU A 60 4.38 -1.82 -1.76
C GLU A 60 3.44 -1.09 -0.81
N LEU A 61 2.41 -1.80 -0.36
CA LEU A 61 1.35 -1.27 0.48
C LEU A 61 1.18 -2.13 1.71
N ASP A 62 1.47 -1.56 2.88
CA ASP A 62 1.09 -2.13 4.16
C ASP A 62 -0.21 -1.48 4.63
N ILE A 63 -1.25 -2.30 4.78
CA ILE A 63 -2.59 -1.87 5.15
C ILE A 63 -3.01 -2.66 6.39
N VAL A 64 -3.21 -1.94 7.49
CA VAL A 64 -3.77 -2.48 8.74
C VAL A 64 -5.22 -2.01 8.84
N SER A 65 -6.17 -2.92 8.71
CA SER A 65 -7.60 -2.57 8.77
C SER A 65 -8.44 -3.66 9.44
N PRO A 66 -9.42 -3.30 10.29
CA PRO A 66 -10.39 -4.25 10.84
C PRO A 66 -11.29 -4.86 9.75
N SER A 67 -11.41 -4.22 8.59
CA SER A 67 -12.18 -4.73 7.43
C SER A 67 -11.66 -6.06 6.89
N PHE A 68 -10.43 -6.44 7.27
CA PHE A 68 -9.81 -7.70 6.91
C PHE A 68 -10.09 -8.84 7.89
N ALA A 69 -10.71 -8.56 9.04
CA ALA A 69 -11.10 -9.57 10.02
C ALA A 69 -12.04 -10.61 9.39
N GLY A 70 -11.75 -11.89 9.63
CA GLY A 70 -12.52 -13.00 9.08
C GLY A 70 -12.36 -13.25 7.56
N LYS A 71 -11.53 -12.47 6.85
CA LYS A 71 -11.25 -12.68 5.41
C LYS A 71 -9.91 -13.38 5.20
N THR A 72 -9.86 -14.27 4.22
CA THR A 72 -8.62 -14.91 3.77
C THR A 72 -7.69 -13.92 3.09
N GLN A 73 -6.38 -14.16 3.12
CA GLN A 73 -5.38 -13.29 2.48
C GLN A 73 -5.70 -13.01 1.00
N LEU A 74 -6.10 -14.04 0.24
CA LEU A 74 -6.49 -13.87 -1.16
C LEU A 74 -7.73 -12.96 -1.31
N SER A 75 -8.71 -13.06 -0.42
CA SER A 75 -9.90 -12.18 -0.44
C SER A 75 -9.52 -10.74 -0.14
N ARG A 76 -8.62 -10.51 0.83
CA ARG A 76 -8.07 -9.19 1.14
C ARG A 76 -7.36 -8.60 -0.08
N HIS A 77 -6.50 -9.38 -0.73
CA HIS A 77 -5.77 -8.93 -1.92
C HIS A 77 -6.71 -8.63 -3.09
N ARG A 78 -7.72 -9.47 -3.34
CA ARG A 78 -8.73 -9.21 -4.37
C ARG A 78 -9.51 -7.93 -4.10
N MET A 79 -9.85 -7.66 -2.84
CA MET A 79 -10.56 -6.43 -2.47
C MET A 79 -9.73 -5.18 -2.80
N VAL A 80 -8.45 -5.16 -2.41
CA VAL A 80 -7.56 -4.02 -2.72
C VAL A 80 -7.29 -3.92 -4.22
N ASN A 81 -6.99 -5.03 -4.89
CA ASN A 81 -6.77 -5.03 -6.34
C ASN A 81 -8.01 -4.56 -7.11
N ASN A 82 -9.22 -4.89 -6.66
CA ASN A 82 -10.44 -4.40 -7.28
C ASN A 82 -10.63 -2.88 -7.09
N LEU A 83 -10.29 -2.35 -5.91
CA LEU A 83 -10.35 -0.91 -5.63
C LEU A 83 -9.35 -0.11 -6.49
N LEU A 84 -8.18 -0.70 -6.73
CA LEU A 84 -7.10 -0.08 -7.50
C LEU A 84 -7.12 -0.48 -8.97
N LYS A 85 -8.09 -1.30 -9.42
CA LYS A 85 -8.12 -1.85 -10.78
C LYS A 85 -8.11 -0.77 -11.85
N ASP A 86 -8.82 0.33 -11.61
CA ASP A 86 -8.88 1.48 -12.53
C ASP A 86 -7.54 2.21 -12.63
N GLU A 87 -6.77 2.24 -11.52
CA GLU A 87 -5.45 2.86 -11.44
C GLU A 87 -4.33 1.91 -11.94
N MET A 88 -4.56 0.60 -11.86
CA MET A 88 -3.70 -0.45 -12.39
C MET A 88 -3.95 -0.73 -13.88
N ALA A 89 -4.53 0.24 -14.60
CA ALA A 89 -4.71 0.15 -16.04
C ALA A 89 -3.36 -0.10 -16.75
N PRO A 90 -3.36 -0.88 -17.85
CA PRO A 90 -2.13 -1.30 -18.53
C PRO A 90 -1.31 -0.08 -18.97
N GLY A 91 -0.11 0.06 -18.41
CA GLY A 91 0.85 1.14 -18.71
C GLY A 91 1.31 1.97 -17.49
N LEU A 92 0.60 1.90 -16.36
CA LEU A 92 0.89 2.71 -15.17
C LEU A 92 1.64 1.94 -14.07
N VAL A 93 1.19 0.73 -13.70
CA VAL A 93 1.79 -0.08 -12.63
C VAL A 93 1.98 -1.53 -13.10
N HIS A 94 3.15 -2.14 -12.82
CA HIS A 94 3.46 -3.51 -13.26
C HIS A 94 3.26 -4.54 -12.14
N ALA A 95 3.58 -4.19 -10.89
CA ALA A 95 3.42 -5.06 -9.74
C ALA A 95 3.10 -4.26 -8.47
N LEU A 96 2.17 -4.78 -7.67
CA LEU A 96 1.76 -4.17 -6.42
C LEU A 96 1.82 -5.22 -5.31
N GLN A 97 2.69 -4.97 -4.34
CA GLN A 97 2.89 -5.85 -3.20
C GLN A 97 1.95 -5.42 -2.07
N LEU A 98 1.07 -6.33 -1.68
CA LEU A 98 0.02 -6.08 -0.68
C LEU A 98 0.33 -6.82 0.60
N HIS A 99 0.50 -6.08 1.68
CA HIS A 99 0.56 -6.59 3.03
C HIS A 99 -0.73 -6.18 3.75
N THR A 100 -1.67 -7.12 3.88
CA THR A 100 -2.99 -6.86 4.48
C THR A 100 -3.11 -7.54 5.83
N ARG A 101 -3.15 -6.75 6.91
CA ARG A 101 -3.15 -7.24 8.29
C ARG A 101 -4.35 -6.71 9.06
N THR A 102 -4.81 -7.46 10.04
CA THR A 102 -5.76 -6.92 11.03
C THR A 102 -5.00 -6.15 12.13
N PRO A 103 -5.66 -5.20 12.82
CA PRO A 103 -5.06 -4.54 13.99
C PRO A 103 -4.61 -5.53 15.06
N GLU A 104 -5.32 -6.65 15.22
CA GLU A 104 -4.95 -7.73 16.15
C GLU A 104 -3.67 -8.46 15.73
N GLU A 105 -3.52 -8.75 14.43
CA GLU A 105 -2.32 -9.37 13.87
C GLU A 105 -1.11 -8.45 14.03
N ASP A 106 -1.29 -7.15 13.79
CA ASP A 106 -0.22 -6.17 13.90
C ASP A 106 0.19 -5.94 15.36
N ALA A 107 -0.78 -5.79 16.27
CA ALA A 107 -0.53 -5.69 17.71
C ALA A 107 0.21 -6.92 18.26
N LYS A 108 -0.15 -8.12 17.82
CA LYS A 108 0.54 -9.36 18.22
C LYS A 108 1.99 -9.38 17.73
N ARG A 109 2.25 -8.85 16.53
CA ARG A 109 3.59 -8.76 15.96
C ARG A 109 4.45 -7.76 16.73
N GLN A 110 3.92 -6.57 17.02
CA GLN A 110 4.59 -5.54 17.83
C GLN A 110 4.93 -6.06 19.23
N ALA A 111 4.03 -6.83 19.85
CA ALA A 111 4.24 -7.45 21.15
C ALA A 111 5.33 -8.55 21.15
N SER A 112 5.59 -9.18 20.00
CA SER A 112 6.60 -10.25 19.88
C SER A 112 8.00 -9.70 19.55
N SER A 113 8.10 -8.42 19.20
CA SER A 113 9.33 -7.72 18.84
C SER A 113 9.90 -6.82 19.95
N ALA A 114 9.27 -6.82 21.13
CA ALA A 114 9.70 -6.12 22.34
C ALA A 114 10.24 -7.12 23.37
#